data_AF-A0A815RHS0-F1
#
_entry.id   AF-A0A815RHS0-F1
#
_cell.length_a   1.000
_cell.length_b   1.000
_cell.length_c   1.000
_cell.angle_alpha   90.00
_cell.angle_beta   90.00
_cell.angle_gamma   90.00
#
_symmetry.space_group_name_H-M   'P 1'
#
loop_
_entity.id
_entity.type
_entity.pdbx_description
1 polymer ?
#
loop_
_entity_poly.entity_id
_entity_poly.type
_entity_poly.pdbx_seq_one_letter_code
_entity_poly.pdbx_strand_id
1 'polypeptide(L)'
;DASFMDIGPLEYATTHSYCNLTLVGADFDASAFGIVYQKDWIYAKELDVNLLSLREQGVLDDLRAKWFEGGDCSQTDDSGTAMTVESLGGLFLTFGVISILSLLLFVWLKRSIIKDYFKSRKRGRSLVITPNTLKEEHSQVTVAE
;
A
#
# COMPACT_ATOMS: atom_id res chain seq x y z
N ASP A 1 11.41 2.04 -20.33
CA ASP A 1 12.39 1.40 -21.21
C ASP A 1 12.35 -0.10 -20.92
N ALA A 2 12.49 -0.95 -21.93
CA ALA A 2 12.39 -2.39 -21.76
C ALA A 2 13.41 -3.09 -22.66
N SER A 3 14.13 -4.05 -22.09
CA SER A 3 15.11 -4.87 -22.79
C SER A 3 14.76 -6.35 -22.64
N PHE A 4 15.00 -7.13 -23.69
CA PHE A 4 14.83 -8.58 -23.68
C PHE A 4 16.20 -9.26 -23.57
N MET A 5 16.33 -10.22 -22.65
CA MET A 5 17.52 -11.04 -22.43
C MET A 5 17.06 -12.43 -21.93
N ASP A 6 17.94 -13.42 -22.00
CA ASP A 6 17.69 -14.74 -21.42
C ASP A 6 17.45 -14.65 -19.90
N ILE A 7 16.63 -15.56 -19.36
CA ILE A 7 16.23 -15.51 -17.95
C ILE A 7 17.40 -15.62 -16.99
N GLY A 8 18.38 -16.49 -17.24
CA GLY A 8 19.50 -16.72 -16.31
C GLY A 8 20.28 -15.43 -15.96
N PRO A 9 20.82 -14.70 -16.96
CA PRO A 9 21.47 -13.41 -16.74
C PRO A 9 20.53 -12.36 -16.15
N LEU A 10 19.26 -12.36 -16.53
CA LEU A 10 18.28 -11.39 -16.05
C LEU A 10 17.96 -11.59 -14.57
N GLU A 11 17.64 -12.82 -14.16
CA GLU A 11 17.41 -13.24 -12.78
C GLU A 11 18.60 -12.90 -11.88
N TYR A 12 19.83 -13.16 -12.37
CA TYR A 12 21.04 -12.77 -11.65
C TYR A 12 21.19 -11.25 -11.55
N ALA A 13 21.02 -10.51 -12.65
CA ALA A 13 21.17 -9.06 -12.66
C ALA A 13 20.14 -8.36 -11.76
N THR A 14 18.88 -8.80 -11.77
CA THR A 14 17.83 -8.22 -10.91
C THR A 14 18.02 -8.55 -9.44
N THR A 15 18.57 -9.73 -9.14
CA THR A 15 18.79 -10.18 -7.74
C THR A 15 20.08 -9.65 -7.14
N HIS A 16 21.09 -9.33 -7.96
CA HIS A 16 22.44 -8.99 -7.48
C HIS A 16 22.92 -7.56 -7.83
N SER A 17 22.45 -6.96 -8.92
CA SER A 17 22.97 -5.66 -9.39
C SER A 17 21.92 -4.56 -9.46
N TYR A 18 20.68 -4.88 -9.81
CA TYR A 18 19.63 -3.91 -10.08
C TYR A 18 18.32 -4.25 -9.38
N CYS A 19 18.16 -3.82 -8.12
CA CYS A 19 16.97 -4.12 -7.32
C CYS A 19 15.70 -3.36 -7.74
N ASN A 20 15.81 -2.34 -8.61
CA ASN A 20 14.66 -1.58 -9.12
C ASN A 20 14.10 -2.17 -10.44
N LEU A 21 14.66 -3.27 -10.93
CA LEU A 21 14.15 -3.96 -12.11
C LEU A 21 13.27 -5.13 -11.67
N THR A 22 12.16 -5.32 -12.38
CA THR A 22 11.27 -6.46 -12.22
C THR A 22 11.22 -7.26 -13.51
N LEU A 23 11.22 -8.59 -13.40
CA LEU A 23 10.90 -9.44 -14.54
C LEU A 23 9.39 -9.39 -14.78
N VAL A 24 9.01 -9.10 -16.02
CA VAL A 24 7.60 -9.01 -16.43
C VAL A 24 7.35 -9.96 -17.59
N GLY A 25 6.45 -10.91 -17.41
CA GLY A 25 6.04 -11.88 -18.43
C GLY A 25 6.41 -13.31 -18.10
N ALA A 26 6.03 -14.22 -18.99
CA ALA A 26 6.45 -15.62 -18.95
C ALA A 26 7.70 -15.81 -19.79
N ASP A 27 8.43 -16.90 -19.53
CA ASP A 27 9.58 -17.29 -20.32
C ASP A 27 9.17 -17.49 -21.79
N PHE A 28 9.79 -16.72 -22.69
CA PHE A 28 9.41 -16.71 -24.11
C PHE A 28 9.98 -17.92 -24.85
N ASP A 29 11.10 -18.47 -24.37
CA ASP A 29 11.74 -19.65 -24.94
C ASP A 29 12.48 -20.44 -23.86
N ALA A 30 12.27 -21.75 -23.84
CA ALA A 30 12.96 -22.64 -22.92
C ALA A 30 14.38 -22.91 -23.44
N SER A 31 15.28 -21.97 -23.21
CA SER A 31 16.69 -22.10 -23.58
C SER A 31 17.48 -22.88 -22.52
N ALA A 32 18.23 -23.88 -22.96
CA ALA A 32 19.06 -24.72 -22.10
C ALA A 32 20.55 -24.55 -22.42
N PHE A 33 21.38 -24.44 -21.38
CA PHE A 33 22.84 -24.40 -21.53
C PHE A 33 23.41 -25.81 -21.66
N GLY A 34 24.37 -25.98 -22.57
CA GLY A 34 25.08 -27.24 -22.79
C GLY A 34 26.59 -27.03 -22.81
N ILE A 35 27.33 -28.06 -22.40
CA ILE A 35 28.79 -28.10 -22.51
C ILE A 35 29.14 -28.71 -23.87
N VAL A 36 29.97 -28.02 -24.65
CA VAL A 36 30.41 -28.49 -25.97
C VAL A 36 31.86 -28.95 -25.96
N TYR A 37 32.15 -30.03 -26.68
CA TYR A 37 33.48 -30.62 -26.80
C TYR A 37 33.75 -31.09 -28.24
N GLN A 38 35.02 -31.35 -28.57
CA GLN A 38 35.38 -31.82 -29.92
C GLN A 38 34.75 -33.17 -30.22
N LYS A 39 34.45 -33.40 -31.51
CA LYS A 39 33.96 -34.69 -31.97
C LYS A 39 34.98 -35.79 -31.67
N ASP A 40 34.48 -36.94 -31.23
CA ASP A 40 35.28 -38.12 -30.87
C ASP A 40 36.23 -37.90 -29.66
N TRP A 41 35.86 -36.99 -28.74
CA TRP A 41 36.60 -36.83 -27.49
C TRP A 41 36.49 -38.08 -26.60
N ILE A 42 37.65 -38.63 -26.22
CA ILE A 42 37.76 -39.90 -25.48
C ILE A 42 37.03 -39.90 -24.12
N TYR A 43 36.79 -38.74 -23.50
CA TYR A 43 36.13 -38.61 -22.20
C TYR A 43 34.67 -38.14 -22.28
N ALA A 44 34.12 -37.93 -23.47
CA ALA A 44 32.76 -37.43 -23.66
C ALA A 44 31.71 -38.24 -22.88
N LYS A 45 31.77 -39.57 -23.04
CA LYS A 45 30.84 -40.49 -22.36
C LYS A 45 30.98 -40.47 -20.83
N GLU A 46 32.21 -40.35 -20.34
CA GLU A 46 32.46 -40.31 -18.90
C GLU A 46 31.94 -39.00 -18.28
N LEU A 47 32.13 -37.87 -18.98
CA LEU A 47 31.61 -36.58 -18.56
C LEU A 47 30.08 -36.60 -18.45
N ASP A 48 29.39 -37.13 -19.47
CA ASP A 48 27.93 -37.17 -19.51
C ASP A 48 27.36 -38.01 -18.35
N VAL A 49 27.97 -39.16 -18.06
CA VAL A 49 27.57 -40.04 -16.94
C VAL A 49 27.78 -39.34 -15.59
N ASN A 50 28.93 -38.68 -15.41
CA ASN A 50 29.22 -37.96 -14.17
C ASN A 50 28.28 -36.76 -14.00
N LEU A 51 27.95 -36.04 -15.07
CA LEU A 51 26.99 -34.93 -15.03
C LEU A 51 25.58 -35.42 -14.65
N LEU A 52 25.15 -36.56 -15.19
CA LEU A 52 23.86 -37.16 -14.81
C LEU A 52 23.85 -37.53 -13.33
N SER A 53 24.92 -38.14 -12.83
CA SER A 53 25.08 -38.47 -11.41
C SER A 53 25.04 -37.23 -10.52
N LEU A 54 25.68 -36.12 -10.93
CA LEU A 54 25.62 -34.84 -10.20
C LEU A 54 24.20 -34.25 -10.15
N ARG A 55 23.43 -34.40 -11.23
CA ARG A 55 22.02 -33.99 -11.27
C ARG A 55 21.17 -34.87 -10.34
N GLU A 56 21.36 -36.20 -10.38
CA GLU A 56 20.64 -37.14 -9.50
C GLU A 56 20.94 -36.90 -8.02
N GLN A 57 22.16 -36.49 -7.69
CA GLN A 57 22.57 -36.13 -6.34
C GLN A 57 22.07 -34.74 -5.89
N GLY A 58 21.51 -33.93 -6.79
CA GLY A 58 21.03 -32.58 -6.46
C GLY A 58 22.13 -31.50 -6.35
N VAL A 59 23.39 -31.82 -6.68
CA VAL A 59 24.53 -30.90 -6.54
C VAL A 59 24.36 -29.65 -7.42
N LEU A 60 23.68 -29.78 -8.56
CA LEU A 60 23.38 -28.65 -9.45
C LEU A 60 22.38 -27.68 -8.81
N ASP A 61 21.42 -28.18 -8.04
CA ASP A 61 20.44 -27.35 -7.35
C ASP A 61 21.11 -26.60 -6.19
N ASP A 62 22.01 -27.26 -5.45
CA ASP A 62 22.83 -26.62 -4.42
C ASP A 62 23.71 -25.50 -5.00
N LEU A 63 24.28 -25.72 -6.19
CA LEU A 63 25.05 -24.69 -6.90
C LEU A 63 24.14 -23.54 -7.35
N ARG A 64 22.94 -23.83 -7.88
CA ARG A 64 21.97 -22.79 -8.25
C ARG A 64 21.61 -21.96 -7.03
N ALA A 65 21.22 -22.58 -5.93
CA ALA A 65 20.89 -21.92 -4.68
C ALA A 65 22.05 -21.01 -4.22
N LYS A 66 23.26 -21.56 -4.19
CA LYS A 66 24.47 -20.83 -3.77
C LYS A 66 24.75 -19.57 -4.59
N TRP A 67 24.56 -19.62 -5.90
CA TRP A 67 24.91 -18.50 -6.79
C TRP A 67 23.74 -17.55 -7.09
N PHE A 68 22.49 -18.00 -7.00
CA PHE A 68 21.31 -17.23 -7.37
C PHE A 68 20.46 -16.77 -6.17
N GLU A 69 20.40 -17.52 -5.06
CA GLU A 69 19.54 -17.15 -3.90
C GLU A 69 20.21 -16.18 -2.90
N GLY A 70 21.51 -15.91 -3.06
CA GLY A 70 22.31 -15.06 -2.16
C GLY A 70 22.49 -13.60 -2.60
N GLY A 71 21.55 -13.04 -3.34
CA GLY A 71 21.63 -11.67 -3.84
C GLY A 71 21.68 -10.60 -2.75
N ASP A 72 22.45 -9.53 -3.00
CA ASP A 72 22.49 -8.34 -2.14
C ASP A 72 21.15 -7.56 -2.18
N CYS A 73 20.31 -7.80 -3.20
CA CYS A 73 18.88 -7.48 -3.16
C CYS A 73 18.12 -8.53 -2.32
N SER A 74 18.67 -8.95 -1.18
CA SER A 74 17.89 -9.62 -0.14
C SER A 74 16.85 -8.61 0.28
N GLN A 75 15.63 -8.73 -0.28
CA GLN A 75 14.39 -8.15 0.23
C GLN A 75 14.69 -6.97 1.17
N THR A 76 15.19 -5.89 0.58
CA THR A 76 14.71 -4.57 0.97
C THR A 76 13.47 -4.45 0.08
N ASP A 77 12.32 -5.04 0.40
CA ASP A 77 11.65 -4.94 1.68
C ASP A 77 12.22 -3.77 2.55
N ASP A 78 12.47 -2.56 2.03
CA ASP A 78 11.43 -1.56 1.73
C ASP A 78 9.98 -2.07 1.66
N SER A 79 9.63 -2.98 2.57
CA SER A 79 8.33 -3.43 3.03
C SER A 79 8.00 -2.72 4.35
N GLY A 80 8.78 -1.70 4.69
CA GLY A 80 8.13 -0.41 4.66
C GLY A 80 7.90 -0.03 3.21
N THR A 81 6.82 -0.54 2.58
CA THR A 81 6.17 0.22 1.51
C THR A 81 5.97 1.56 2.17
N ALA A 82 6.87 2.51 1.92
CA ALA A 82 6.71 3.85 2.41
C ALA A 82 5.40 4.22 1.76
N MET A 83 4.32 4.18 2.55
CA MET A 83 3.03 4.65 2.12
C MET A 83 3.28 6.12 1.92
N THR A 84 3.67 6.46 0.69
CA THR A 84 4.05 7.80 0.31
C THR A 84 2.87 8.67 0.70
N VAL A 85 3.16 9.86 1.20
CA VAL A 85 2.15 10.82 1.64
C VAL A 85 1.07 11.07 0.56
N GLU A 86 1.36 10.78 -0.71
CA GLU A 86 0.40 10.69 -1.80
C GLU A 86 -0.77 9.73 -1.53
N SER A 87 -0.52 8.49 -1.10
CA SER A 87 -1.57 7.49 -0.84
C SER A 87 -2.39 7.84 0.42
N LEU A 88 -1.81 8.60 1.36
CA LEU A 88 -2.48 9.11 2.56
C LEU A 88 -3.20 10.45 2.33
N GLY A 89 -3.10 11.03 1.12
CA GLY A 89 -3.68 12.34 0.80
C GLY A 89 -5.20 12.39 0.98
N GLY A 90 -5.90 11.29 0.71
CA GLY A 90 -7.35 11.20 0.91
C GLY A 90 -7.78 11.31 2.38
N LEU A 91 -6.98 10.75 3.30
CA LEU A 91 -7.26 10.82 4.73
C LEU A 91 -7.05 12.23 5.27
N PHE A 92 -5.97 12.90 4.86
CA PHE A 92 -5.72 14.29 5.25
C PHE A 92 -6.82 15.24 4.73
N LEU A 93 -7.29 15.03 3.50
CA LEU A 93 -8.34 15.85 2.89
C LEU A 93 -9.68 15.68 3.62
N THR A 94 -10.05 14.46 3.97
CA THR A 94 -11.31 14.18 4.70
C THR A 94 -11.28 14.78 6.10
N PHE A 95 -10.20 14.60 6.87
CA PHE A 95 -10.05 15.24 8.19
C PHE A 95 -10.05 16.76 8.10
N GLY A 96 -9.40 17.35 7.09
CA GLY A 96 -9.39 18.80 6.87
C GLY A 96 -10.79 19.37 6.65
N VAL A 97 -11.58 18.77 5.76
CA VAL A 97 -12.95 19.23 5.45
C VAL A 97 -13.86 19.12 6.66
N ILE A 98 -13.82 17.98 7.38
CA ILE A 98 -14.64 17.76 8.58
C ILE A 98 -14.31 18.79 9.65
N SER A 99 -13.01 19.06 9.87
CA SER A 99 -12.55 20.02 10.88
C SER A 99 -13.02 21.44 10.56
N ILE A 100 -12.93 21.88 9.30
CA ILE A 100 -13.41 23.20 8.86
C ILE A 100 -14.93 23.34 9.03
N LEU A 101 -15.71 22.35 8.59
CA LEU A 101 -17.17 22.37 8.73
C LEU A 101 -17.59 22.43 10.21
N SER A 102 -16.92 21.67 11.07
CA SER A 102 -17.18 21.65 12.50
C SER A 102 -16.91 23.01 13.16
N LEU A 103 -15.78 23.65 12.81
CA LEU A 103 -15.46 25.00 13.29
C LEU A 103 -16.45 26.06 12.80
N LEU A 104 -16.88 25.99 11.54
CA LEU A 104 -17.86 26.93 10.97
C LEU A 104 -19.21 26.82 11.68
N LEU A 105 -19.72 25.61 11.90
CA LEU A 105 -20.96 25.39 12.64
C LEU A 105 -20.85 25.88 14.07
N PHE A 106 -19.73 25.59 14.75
CA PHE A 106 -19.51 26.04 16.13
C PHE A 106 -19.52 27.58 16.24
N VAL A 107 -18.79 28.27 15.36
CA VAL A 107 -18.75 29.74 15.35
C VAL A 107 -20.11 30.32 14.99
N TRP A 108 -20.83 29.72 14.04
CA TRP A 108 -22.14 30.18 13.61
C TRP A 108 -23.18 30.02 14.73
N LEU A 109 -23.22 28.88 15.40
CA LEU A 109 -24.09 28.64 16.56
C LEU A 109 -23.76 29.59 17.72
N LYS A 110 -22.47 29.76 18.06
CA LYS A 110 -22.05 30.73 19.09
C LYS A 110 -22.46 32.15 18.73
N ARG A 111 -22.30 32.57 17.45
CA ARG A 111 -22.75 33.89 16.99
C ARG A 111 -24.27 34.02 16.99
N SER A 112 -25.03 32.99 16.61
CA SER A 112 -26.49 33.02 16.68
C SER A 112 -26.94 33.19 18.12
N ILE A 113 -26.41 32.38 19.03
CA ILE A 113 -26.70 32.45 20.46
C ILE A 113 -26.37 33.85 21.01
N ILE A 114 -25.18 34.40 20.76
CA ILE A 114 -24.80 35.76 21.22
C ILE A 114 -25.70 36.84 20.59
N LYS A 115 -26.02 36.73 19.30
CA LYS A 115 -26.94 37.66 18.63
C LYS A 115 -28.34 37.55 19.20
N ASP A 116 -28.82 36.36 19.53
CA ASP A 116 -30.13 36.13 20.11
C ASP A 116 -30.18 36.64 21.55
N TYR A 117 -29.11 36.44 22.34
CA TYR A 117 -28.92 37.10 23.64
C TYR A 117 -28.92 38.64 23.51
N PHE A 118 -28.19 39.19 22.54
CA PHE A 118 -28.11 40.64 22.33
C PHE A 118 -29.42 41.24 21.80
N LYS A 119 -30.12 40.51 20.92
CA LYS A 119 -31.43 40.87 20.37
C LYS A 119 -32.52 40.79 21.43
N SER A 120 -32.44 39.83 22.36
CA SER A 120 -33.30 39.78 23.55
C SER A 120 -32.98 40.90 24.55
N ARG A 121 -31.72 41.31 24.73
CA ARG A 121 -31.38 42.49 25.55
C ARG A 121 -31.91 43.80 24.96
N LYS A 122 -31.92 43.96 23.63
CA LYS A 122 -32.57 45.11 22.96
C LYS A 122 -34.10 45.07 23.04
N ARG A 123 -34.73 43.89 23.00
CA ARG A 123 -36.19 43.73 23.16
C ARG A 123 -36.67 43.78 24.62
N GLY A 124 -35.80 43.45 25.58
CA GLY A 124 -36.08 43.52 27.03
C GLY A 124 -36.17 44.93 27.64
N ARG A 125 -35.99 46.00 26.84
CA ARG A 125 -36.41 47.37 27.23
C ARG A 125 -37.84 47.71 26.84
N SER A 126 -38.56 46.81 26.16
CA SER A 126 -39.93 47.02 25.72
C SER A 126 -40.78 45.77 25.95
N LEU A 127 -40.92 45.36 27.21
CA LEU A 127 -42.04 44.50 27.60
C LEU A 127 -42.39 44.76 29.06
N VAL A 128 -43.12 45.86 29.27
CA VAL A 128 -43.93 46.07 30.47
C VAL A 128 -45.32 45.48 30.18
N ILE A 129 -45.86 44.82 31.19
CA ILE A 129 -47.26 44.39 31.42
C ILE A 129 -47.63 42.94 31.02
N THR A 130 -47.71 42.16 32.10
CA THR A 130 -48.29 40.85 32.44
C THR A 130 -49.84 40.77 32.18
N PRO A 131 -50.59 39.79 32.73
CA PRO A 131 -50.61 38.31 32.69
C PRO A 131 -51.88 37.82 31.89
N ASN A 132 -52.27 36.56 31.67
CA ASN A 132 -52.79 35.54 32.61
C ASN A 132 -53.11 34.21 31.88
N THR A 133 -53.20 33.14 32.69
CA THR A 133 -54.00 31.90 32.57
C THR A 133 -53.67 30.84 31.53
N LEU A 134 -52.85 29.88 31.98
CA LEU A 134 -53.16 28.45 32.11
C LEU A 134 -54.19 27.83 31.16
N LYS A 135 -53.76 26.87 30.33
CA LYS A 135 -54.34 25.52 30.30
C LYS A 135 -53.41 24.50 29.61
N GLU A 136 -52.98 23.53 30.41
CA GLU A 136 -52.72 22.10 30.13
C GLU A 136 -51.72 21.65 29.05
N GLU A 137 -50.57 21.24 29.58
CA GLU A 137 -49.98 19.89 29.49
C GLU A 137 -50.86 18.76 28.92
N HIS A 138 -50.33 18.05 27.91
CA HIS A 138 -50.31 16.58 27.69
C HIS A 138 -49.85 16.39 26.22
N SER A 139 -48.98 15.46 25.81
CA SER A 139 -48.38 14.30 26.44
C SER A 139 -47.21 13.83 25.56
N GLN A 140 -46.06 13.58 26.21
CA GLN A 140 -45.10 12.48 26.05
C GLN A 140 -45.22 11.50 24.85
N VAL A 141 -44.12 11.24 24.11
CA VAL A 141 -43.10 10.15 24.26
C VAL A 141 -43.35 8.98 23.29
N THR A 142 -42.30 8.55 22.58
CA THR A 142 -41.99 7.12 22.36
C THR A 142 -40.48 6.95 22.14
N VAL A 143 -39.96 5.91 22.80
CA VAL A 143 -38.57 5.51 23.01
C VAL A 143 -38.13 4.52 21.92
N ALA A 144 -36.86 4.58 21.52
CA ALA A 144 -36.00 3.51 20.99
C ALA A 144 -34.59 4.13 20.93
N GLU A 145 -33.51 3.66 21.55
CA GLU A 145 -33.14 2.42 22.23
C GLU A 145 -32.06 2.80 23.25
#